data_AF-A0A1V6A3R5-F1
#
_entry.id   AF-A0A1V6A3R5-F1
#
_cell.length_a   1.000
_cell.length_b   1.000
_cell.length_c   1.000
_cell.angle_alpha   90.00
_cell.angle_beta   90.00
_cell.angle_gamma   90.00
#
_symmetry.space_group_name_H-M   'P 1'
#
loop_
_entity.id
_entity.type
_entity.pdbx_description
1 polymer ?
#
loop_
_entity_poly.entity_id
_entity_poly.type
_entity_poly.pdbx_seq_one_letter_code
_entity_poly.pdbx_strand_id
1 'polypeptide(L)'
;MTNDLRLGYVAKEIGEGSHWQVIPEVGLNVGYINRGGYTEDNGFTYGDFSHTVVESVVGIRFKGEYHRGDGSTFIPQLRLGWAHILSGEDITIEQSWGGTTYSFTESLDRDYLVADLGLSLCKYGNMDLSLNYGGRFGSNSTTHGGWLRLEWKF
;
A
#
# COMPACT_ATOMS: atom_id res chain seq x y z
N MET A 1 8.20 3.41 10.63
CA MET A 1 8.71 2.39 9.69
C MET A 1 7.60 1.38 9.46
N THR A 2 7.36 0.97 8.21
CA THR A 2 6.33 -0.03 7.87
C THR A 2 7.02 -1.22 7.25
N ASN A 3 6.87 -2.39 7.87
CA ASN A 3 7.30 -3.67 7.31
C ASN A 3 6.09 -4.34 6.67
N ASP A 4 6.18 -4.65 5.36
CA ASP A 4 5.17 -5.40 4.59
C ASP A 4 5.75 -6.79 4.31
N LEU A 5 5.12 -7.83 4.85
CA LEU A 5 5.43 -9.22 4.51
C LEU A 5 4.27 -9.79 3.72
N ARG A 6 4.49 -10.07 2.43
CA ARG A 6 3.50 -10.68 1.55
C ARG A 6 4.04 -11.95 0.92
N LEU A 7 3.27 -13.02 1.05
CA LEU A 7 3.54 -14.33 0.45
C LEU A 7 2.47 -14.59 -0.60
N GLY A 8 2.90 -14.96 -1.80
CA GLY A 8 2.01 -15.37 -2.89
C GLY A 8 2.61 -16.58 -3.59
N TYR A 9 1.76 -17.51 -3.99
CA TYR A 9 2.15 -18.63 -4.85
C TYR A 9 1.36 -18.55 -6.15
N VAL A 10 1.98 -18.95 -7.27
CA VAL A 10 1.28 -18.99 -8.56
C VAL A 10 0.28 -20.13 -8.51
N ALA A 11 -1.02 -19.81 -8.53
CA ALA A 11 -2.06 -20.83 -8.43
C ALA A 11 -2.45 -21.41 -9.80
N LYS A 12 -2.39 -20.60 -10.86
CA LYS A 12 -2.83 -21.03 -12.21
C LYS A 12 -2.30 -20.15 -13.33
N GLU A 13 -1.86 -20.78 -14.41
CA GLU A 13 -1.70 -20.15 -15.73
C GLU A 13 -3.02 -20.30 -16.50
N ILE A 14 -3.57 -19.21 -17.04
CA ILE A 14 -4.89 -19.23 -17.69
C ILE A 14 -4.76 -19.61 -19.17
N GLY A 15 -4.84 -20.91 -19.49
CA GLY A 15 -4.92 -21.43 -20.86
C GLY A 15 -3.57 -21.90 -21.42
N GLU A 16 -3.58 -22.92 -22.28
CA GLU A 16 -2.36 -23.43 -22.91
C GLU A 16 -1.69 -22.34 -23.77
N GLY A 17 -0.41 -22.04 -23.47
CA GLY A 17 0.36 -21.00 -24.16
C GLY A 17 0.07 -19.56 -23.73
N SER A 18 -0.77 -19.36 -22.71
CA SER A 18 -1.05 -18.05 -22.15
C SER A 18 -0.02 -17.66 -21.10
N HIS A 19 0.51 -16.45 -21.20
CA HIS A 19 1.41 -15.87 -20.21
C HIS A 19 0.67 -15.13 -19.07
N TRP A 20 -0.60 -15.47 -18.84
CA TRP A 20 -1.40 -14.93 -17.73
C TRP A 20 -1.33 -15.80 -16.50
N GLN A 21 -0.99 -15.17 -15.38
CA GLN A 21 -0.91 -15.79 -14.07
C GLN A 21 -1.99 -15.24 -13.14
N VAL A 22 -2.63 -16.14 -12.40
CA VAL A 22 -3.46 -15.82 -11.24
C VAL A 22 -2.69 -16.20 -9.99
N ILE A 23 -2.46 -15.22 -9.13
CA ILE A 23 -1.61 -15.34 -7.96
C ILE A 23 -2.45 -14.94 -6.75
N PRO A 24 -2.95 -15.90 -5.94
CA PRO A 24 -3.47 -15.58 -4.61
C PRO A 24 -2.33 -15.06 -3.73
N GLU A 25 -2.68 -14.11 -2.88
CA GLU A 25 -1.76 -13.43 -1.98
C GLU A 25 -2.33 -13.40 -0.57
N VAL A 26 -1.45 -13.62 0.40
CA VAL A 26 -1.71 -13.36 1.82
C VAL A 26 -0.54 -12.58 2.40
N GLY A 27 -0.81 -11.64 3.29
CA GLY A 27 0.21 -10.80 3.89
C GLY A 27 -0.13 -10.33 5.28
N LEU A 28 0.93 -9.93 5.97
CA LEU A 28 0.89 -9.29 7.28
C LEU A 28 1.77 -8.04 7.23
N ASN A 29 1.18 -6.93 7.64
CA ASN A 29 1.78 -5.61 7.62
C ASN A 29 1.87 -5.08 9.05
N VAL A 30 3.04 -4.58 9.43
CA VAL A 30 3.25 -3.94 10.74
C VAL A 30 3.81 -2.55 10.52
N GLY A 31 3.04 -1.54 10.89
CA GLY A 31 3.40 -0.14 10.81
C GLY A 31 3.63 0.46 12.19
N TYR A 32 4.78 1.10 12.40
CA TYR A 32 5.03 1.93 13.57
C TYR A 32 5.14 3.39 13.16
N ILE A 33 4.28 4.23 13.72
CA ILE A 33 4.22 5.68 13.50
C ILE A 33 4.55 6.35 14.82
N ASN A 34 5.43 7.34 14.79
CA ASN A 34 5.70 8.18 15.93
C ASN A 34 5.75 9.66 15.51
N ARG A 35 5.39 10.53 16.45
CA ARG A 35 5.56 11.97 16.33
C ARG A 35 6.01 12.48 17.68
N GLY A 36 7.12 13.20 17.70
CA GLY A 36 7.55 13.91 18.91
C GLY A 36 6.53 14.99 19.28
N GLY A 37 6.40 15.24 20.59
CA GLY A 37 5.61 16.36 21.07
C GLY A 37 6.17 17.70 20.58
N TYR A 38 5.31 18.68 20.39
CA TYR A 38 5.69 20.02 19.96
C TYR A 38 4.71 21.07 20.49
N THR A 39 5.17 22.31 20.58
CA THR A 39 4.35 23.47 20.92
C THR A 39 4.21 24.35 19.69
N GLU A 40 2.99 24.74 19.38
CA GLU A 40 2.67 25.71 18.33
C GLU A 40 2.81 27.15 18.84
N ASP A 41 3.07 28.10 17.94
CA ASP A 41 3.25 29.52 18.28
C ASP A 41 2.02 30.16 18.95
N ASN A 42 0.84 29.58 18.73
CA ASN A 42 -0.43 29.98 19.34
C ASN A 42 -0.61 29.46 20.79
N GLY A 43 0.36 28.70 21.32
CA GLY A 43 0.38 28.19 22.69
C GLY A 43 -0.24 26.80 22.90
N PHE A 44 -0.73 26.13 21.84
CA PHE A 44 -1.13 24.72 21.95
C PHE A 44 0.10 23.82 22.04
N THR A 45 0.09 22.87 22.98
CA THR A 45 1.14 21.86 23.12
C THR A 45 0.58 20.48 22.84
N TYR A 46 1.21 19.76 21.94
CA TYR A 46 0.88 18.39 21.60
C TYR A 46 1.88 17.44 22.27
N GLY A 47 1.36 16.41 22.93
CA GLY A 47 2.19 15.34 23.50
C GLY A 47 2.89 14.53 22.42
N ASP A 48 3.91 13.77 22.83
CA ASP A 48 4.41 12.69 21.99
C ASP A 48 3.31 11.67 21.73
N PHE A 49 3.31 11.09 20.53
CA PHE A 49 2.48 9.93 20.27
C PHE A 49 3.29 8.88 19.51
N SER A 50 3.00 7.64 19.82
CA SER A 50 3.49 6.48 19.08
C SER A 50 2.34 5.50 18.90
N HIS A 51 2.27 4.89 17.73
CA HIS A 51 1.20 3.97 17.40
C HIS A 51 1.70 2.81 16.56
N THR A 52 1.22 1.61 16.88
CA THR A 52 1.52 0.40 16.12
C THR A 52 0.23 -0.12 15.49
N VAL A 53 0.24 -0.28 14.18
CA VAL A 53 -0.86 -0.87 13.43
C VAL A 53 -0.41 -2.22 12.89
N VAL A 54 -1.21 -3.24 13.12
CA VAL A 54 -1.02 -4.58 12.53
C VAL A 54 -2.19 -4.85 11.61
N GLU A 55 -1.90 -5.22 10.38
CA GLU A 55 -2.88 -5.43 9.32
C GLU A 55 -2.62 -6.78 8.65
N SER A 56 -3.68 -7.53 8.38
CA SER A 56 -3.63 -8.65 7.44
C SER A 56 -4.17 -8.24 6.08
N VAL A 57 -3.66 -8.87 5.03
CA VAL A 57 -4.13 -8.65 3.66
C VAL A 57 -4.33 -10.00 3.00
N VAL A 58 -5.45 -10.18 2.31
CA VAL A 58 -5.67 -11.29 1.38
C VAL A 58 -6.10 -10.73 0.05
N GLY A 59 -5.65 -11.34 -1.04
CA GLY A 59 -5.96 -10.80 -2.36
C GLY A 59 -5.64 -11.74 -3.50
N ILE A 60 -5.92 -11.26 -4.70
CA ILE A 60 -5.62 -11.94 -5.95
C ILE A 60 -4.95 -10.93 -6.87
N ARG A 61 -3.86 -11.36 -7.49
CA ARG A 61 -3.13 -10.62 -8.52
C ARG A 61 -3.20 -11.36 -9.84
N PHE A 62 -3.65 -10.64 -10.86
CA PHE A 62 -3.63 -11.04 -12.26
C PHE A 62 -2.43 -10.37 -12.92
N LYS A 63 -1.56 -11.15 -13.54
CA LYS A 63 -0.37 -10.65 -14.23
C LYS A 63 -0.28 -11.28 -15.61
N GLY A 64 -0.13 -10.47 -16.65
CA GLY A 64 0.15 -10.92 -18.01
C GLY A 64 1.57 -10.58 -18.43
N GLU A 65 2.16 -11.36 -19.33
CA GLU A 65 3.45 -11.05 -19.94
C GLU A 65 3.38 -11.18 -21.47
N TYR A 66 3.71 -10.10 -22.18
CA TYR A 66 3.59 -10.01 -23.62
C TYR A 66 4.93 -9.65 -24.25
N HIS A 67 5.51 -10.61 -24.94
CA HIS A 67 6.73 -10.42 -25.72
C HIS A 67 6.38 -9.71 -27.04
N ARG A 68 7.04 -8.57 -27.30
CA ARG A 68 6.85 -7.78 -28.51
C ARG A 68 7.93 -8.11 -29.53
N GLY A 69 7.64 -7.89 -30.81
CA GLY A 69 8.58 -8.18 -31.91
C GLY A 69 9.86 -7.33 -31.89
N ASP A 70 9.89 -6.24 -31.12
CA ASP A 70 11.06 -5.40 -30.86
C ASP A 70 11.95 -5.92 -29.72
N GLY A 71 11.64 -7.08 -29.15
CA GLY A 71 12.37 -7.69 -28.02
C GLY A 71 11.99 -7.14 -26.65
N SER A 72 11.10 -6.14 -26.59
CA SER A 72 10.57 -5.62 -25.33
C SER A 72 9.47 -6.52 -24.76
N THR A 73 9.24 -6.41 -23.45
CA THR A 73 8.19 -7.16 -22.75
C THR A 73 7.22 -6.19 -22.09
N PHE A 74 5.93 -6.29 -22.44
CA PHE A 74 4.85 -5.54 -21.81
C PHE A 74 4.15 -6.39 -20.76
N ILE A 75 4.01 -5.86 -19.54
CA ILE A 75 3.52 -6.58 -18.36
C ILE A 75 2.38 -5.78 -17.73
N PRO A 76 1.11 -6.06 -18.07
CA PRO A 76 -0.02 -5.54 -17.31
C PRO A 76 -0.26 -6.36 -16.04
N GLN A 77 -0.69 -5.68 -14.99
CA GLN A 77 -1.00 -6.27 -13.70
C GLN A 77 -2.24 -5.61 -13.09
N LEU A 78 -3.16 -6.42 -12.57
CA LEU A 78 -4.28 -5.98 -11.75
C LEU A 78 -4.21 -6.71 -10.42
N ARG A 79 -4.42 -6.01 -9.32
CA ARG A 79 -4.51 -6.58 -7.99
C ARG A 79 -5.79 -6.12 -7.33
N LEU A 80 -6.49 -7.07 -6.69
CA LEU A 80 -7.64 -6.82 -5.84
C LEU A 80 -7.41 -7.52 -4.51
N GLY A 81 -7.72 -6.85 -3.40
CA GLY A 81 -7.52 -7.42 -2.08
C GLY A 81 -8.45 -6.83 -1.04
N TRP A 82 -8.53 -7.52 0.09
CA TRP A 82 -9.14 -7.05 1.31
C TRP A 82 -8.06 -6.97 2.38
N ALA A 83 -8.01 -5.83 3.06
CA ALA A 83 -7.10 -5.59 4.16
C ALA A 83 -7.90 -5.37 5.45
N HIS A 84 -7.44 -5.99 6.54
CA HIS A 84 -8.10 -6.00 7.82
C HIS A 84 -7.14 -5.61 8.93
N ILE A 85 -7.44 -4.53 9.67
CA ILE A 85 -6.67 -4.12 10.84
C ILE A 85 -6.94 -5.11 11.98
N LEU A 86 -5.88 -5.79 12.39
CA LEU A 86 -5.86 -6.76 13.49
C LEU A 86 -5.68 -6.06 14.85
N SER A 87 -4.95 -4.95 14.88
CA SER A 87 -4.77 -4.14 16.08
C SER A 87 -4.30 -2.73 15.74
N GLY A 88 -4.61 -1.79 16.64
CA GLY A 88 -4.19 -0.40 16.50
C GLY A 88 -5.15 0.43 15.64
N GLU A 89 -6.45 0.11 15.65
CA GLU A 89 -7.43 0.97 15.00
C GLU A 89 -7.54 2.36 15.67
N ASP A 90 -7.40 2.46 16.98
CA ASP A 90 -7.62 3.72 17.70
C ASP A 90 -6.32 4.49 17.92
N ILE A 91 -6.24 5.70 17.39
CA ILE A 91 -5.12 6.63 17.57
C ILE A 91 -5.55 7.72 18.54
N THR A 92 -4.91 7.80 19.71
CA THR A 92 -5.14 8.87 20.68
C THR A 92 -4.02 9.90 20.64
N ILE A 93 -4.39 11.18 20.57
CA ILE A 93 -3.48 12.33 20.64
C ILE A 93 -3.84 13.19 21.85
N GLU A 94 -2.82 13.59 22.61
CA GLU A 94 -2.97 14.54 23.71
C GLU A 94 -2.65 15.98 23.24
N GLN A 95 -3.52 16.91 23.61
CA GLN A 95 -3.38 18.34 23.35
C GLN A 95 -3.59 19.11 24.66
N SER A 96 -2.68 20.02 24.98
CA SER A 96 -2.72 20.84 26.18
C SER A 96 -2.77 22.33 25.83
N TRP A 97 -3.61 23.07 26.57
CA TRP A 97 -3.68 24.54 26.51
C TRP A 97 -4.20 25.11 27.82
N GLY A 98 -3.66 26.27 28.24
CA GLY A 98 -4.09 26.92 29.49
C GLY A 98 -3.88 26.06 30.76
N GLY A 99 -2.92 25.13 30.74
CA GLY A 99 -2.66 24.20 31.84
C GLY A 99 -3.61 22.99 31.92
N THR A 100 -4.53 22.83 30.96
CA THR A 100 -5.43 21.66 30.87
C THR A 100 -5.05 20.78 29.68
N THR A 101 -5.09 19.46 29.88
CA THR A 101 -4.82 18.46 28.83
C THR A 101 -6.12 17.77 28.42
N TYR A 102 -6.29 17.61 27.11
CA TYR A 102 -7.41 16.90 26.47
C TYR A 102 -6.87 15.78 25.59
N SER A 103 -7.61 14.68 25.51
CA SER A 103 -7.29 13.53 24.66
C SER A 103 -8.32 13.41 23.54
N PHE A 104 -7.85 13.24 22.31
CA PHE A 104 -8.67 13.05 21.12
C PHE A 104 -8.35 11.70 20.51
N THR A 105 -9.35 10.85 20.32
CA THR A 105 -9.19 9.53 19.72
C THR A 105 -9.88 9.50 18.36
N GLU A 106 -9.14 9.11 17.34
CA GLU A 106 -9.63 8.83 15.99
C GLU A 106 -9.48 7.34 15.70
N SER A 107 -10.54 6.72 15.19
CA SER A 107 -10.54 5.29 14.85
C SER A 107 -10.35 5.10 13.35
N LEU A 108 -9.36 4.29 12.97
CA LEU A 108 -9.15 3.81 11.61
C LEU A 108 -10.29 2.85 11.20
N ASP A 109 -10.59 2.78 9.90
CA ASP A 109 -11.47 1.73 9.40
C ASP A 109 -10.84 0.37 9.65
N ARG A 110 -11.63 -0.62 10.08
CA ARG A 110 -11.12 -1.97 10.30
C ARG A 110 -10.89 -2.72 8.99
N ASP A 111 -11.66 -2.40 7.96
CA ASP A 111 -11.74 -3.14 6.71
C ASP A 111 -11.58 -2.22 5.50
N TYR A 112 -10.74 -2.64 4.57
CA TYR A 112 -10.44 -1.90 3.34
C TYR A 112 -10.52 -2.80 2.11
N LEU A 113 -11.18 -2.31 1.06
CA LEU A 113 -10.94 -2.81 -0.30
C LEU A 113 -9.64 -2.20 -0.82
N VAL A 114 -8.77 -3.03 -1.39
CA VAL A 114 -7.52 -2.62 -2.04
C VAL A 114 -7.60 -2.94 -3.53
N ALA A 115 -7.28 -1.98 -4.38
CA ALA A 115 -7.26 -2.16 -5.82
C ALA A 115 -6.04 -1.45 -6.44
N ASP A 116 -5.24 -2.18 -7.21
CA ASP A 116 -4.05 -1.65 -7.87
C ASP A 116 -4.00 -2.06 -9.36
N LEU A 117 -3.70 -1.10 -10.24
CA LEU A 117 -3.42 -1.31 -11.65
C LEU A 117 -1.96 -0.95 -11.94
N GLY A 118 -1.20 -1.88 -12.48
CA GLY A 118 0.21 -1.72 -12.83
C GLY A 118 0.47 -2.03 -14.30
N LEU A 119 1.37 -1.28 -14.92
CA LEU A 119 1.88 -1.52 -16.25
C LEU A 119 3.40 -1.42 -16.22
N SER A 120 4.11 -2.37 -16.83
CA SER A 120 5.55 -2.27 -17.05
C SER A 120 5.90 -2.56 -18.50
N LEU A 121 6.86 -1.82 -19.03
CA LEU A 121 7.49 -2.04 -20.32
C LEU A 121 8.99 -2.23 -20.05
N CYS A 122 9.46 -3.46 -20.21
CA CYS A 122 10.85 -3.83 -19.96
C CYS A 122 11.61 -4.02 -21.26
N LYS A 123 12.94 -3.80 -21.23
CA LYS A 123 13.86 -4.01 -22.36
C LYS A 123 13.45 -3.21 -23.61
N TYR A 124 12.84 -2.05 -23.43
CA TYR A 124 12.54 -1.15 -24.55
C TYR A 124 13.81 -0.36 -24.88
N GLY A 125 14.62 -0.90 -25.79
CA GLY A 125 15.99 -0.47 -25.98
C GLY A 125 16.81 -0.71 -24.70
N ASN A 126 17.32 0.36 -24.10
CA ASN A 126 18.12 0.32 -22.86
C ASN A 126 17.32 0.78 -21.62
N MET A 127 16.00 0.77 -21.68
CA MET A 127 15.14 1.34 -20.65
C MET A 127 14.07 0.35 -20.17
N ASP A 128 13.81 0.38 -18.86
CA ASP A 128 12.63 -0.18 -18.23
C ASP A 128 11.74 0.95 -17.71
N LEU A 129 10.45 0.88 -18.01
CA LEU A 129 9.42 1.83 -17.59
C LEU A 129 8.35 1.08 -16.80
N SER A 130 7.96 1.60 -15.64
CA SER A 130 6.86 1.06 -14.83
C SER A 130 5.96 2.18 -14.33
N LEU A 131 4.66 1.95 -14.41
CA LEU A 131 3.60 2.83 -13.91
C LEU A 131 2.68 2.00 -13.01
N ASN A 132 2.22 2.60 -11.92
CA ASN A 132 1.19 2.00 -11.09
C ASN A 132 0.26 3.08 -10.55
N TYR A 133 -1.01 2.72 -10.40
CA TYR A 133 -2.02 3.51 -9.73
C TYR A 133 -2.84 2.57 -8.85
N GLY A 134 -3.04 2.94 -7.60
CA GLY A 134 -3.69 2.09 -6.63
C GLY A 134 -4.42 2.87 -5.55
N GLY A 135 -5.31 2.19 -4.86
CA GLY A 135 -6.13 2.78 -3.81
C GLY A 135 -6.59 1.77 -2.77
N ARG A 136 -6.96 2.34 -1.62
CA ARG A 136 -7.52 1.68 -0.46
C ARG A 136 -8.79 2.41 -0.06
N PHE A 137 -9.88 1.68 0.11
CA PHE A 137 -11.22 2.22 0.28
C PHE A 137 -11.86 1.57 1.51
N GLY A 138 -11.98 2.35 2.58
CA GLY A 138 -12.71 2.00 3.80
C GLY A 138 -14.03 2.75 3.90
N SER A 139 -14.70 2.64 5.04
CA SER A 139 -16.01 3.27 5.26
C SER A 139 -15.88 4.77 5.52
N ASN A 140 -14.81 5.18 6.20
CA ASN A 140 -14.57 6.55 6.64
C ASN A 140 -13.31 7.16 6.01
N SER A 141 -12.45 6.34 5.41
CA SER A 141 -11.20 6.78 4.80
C SER A 141 -10.98 6.18 3.41
N THR A 142 -10.46 7.00 2.50
CA THR A 142 -10.01 6.57 1.18
C THR A 142 -8.64 7.16 0.91
N THR A 143 -7.70 6.33 0.46
CA THR A 143 -6.35 6.75 0.08
C THR A 143 -6.02 6.15 -1.26
N HIS A 144 -5.40 6.94 -2.13
CA HIS A 144 -4.99 6.49 -3.45
C HIS A 144 -3.75 7.24 -3.89
N GLY A 145 -3.01 6.65 -4.81
CA GLY A 145 -1.76 7.22 -5.28
C GLY A 145 -1.28 6.51 -6.52
N GLY A 146 -0.35 7.15 -7.21
CA GLY A 146 0.33 6.56 -8.35
C GLY A 146 1.80 6.88 -8.33
N TRP A 147 2.59 6.06 -9.01
CA TRP A 147 4.01 6.27 -9.18
C TRP A 147 4.44 5.88 -10.59
N LEU A 148 5.47 6.56 -11.07
CA LEU A 148 6.16 6.30 -12.33
C LEU A 148 7.63 6.03 -12.01
N ARG A 149 8.18 4.96 -12.59
CA ARG A 149 9.59 4.62 -12.50
C ARG A 149 10.17 4.48 -13.90
N LEU A 150 11.31 5.12 -14.10
CA LEU A 150 12.15 5.01 -15.28
C LEU A 150 13.51 4.48 -14.83
N GLU A 151 14.00 3.44 -15.47
CA GLU A 151 15.33 2.88 -15.23
C GLU A 151 16.08 2.75 -16.55
N TRP A 152 17.26 3.37 -16.62
CA TRP A 152 18.15 3.27 -17.77
C TRP A 152 19.31 2.32 -17.44
N LYS A 153 19.58 1.37 -18.32
CA LYS A 153 20.66 0.38 -18.19
C LYS A 153 21.83 0.77 -19.09
N PHE A 154 23.01 0.94 -18.48
CA PHE A 154 24.26 1.31 -19.14
C PHE A 154 25.11 0.08 -19.44
#